data_AF-A0AAI8SXC4-F1
#
_entry.id   AF-A0AAI8SXC4-F1
#
_cell.length_a   1.000
_cell.length_b   1.000
_cell.length_c   1.000
_cell.angle_alpha   90.00
_cell.angle_beta   90.00
_cell.angle_gamma   90.00
#
_symmetry.space_group_name_H-M   'P 1'
#
loop_
_entity.id
_entity.type
_entity.pdbx_description
1 polymer ?
#
loop_
_entity_poly.entity_id
_entity_poly.type
_entity_poly.pdbx_seq_one_letter_code
_entity_poly.pdbx_strand_id
1 'polypeptide(L)'
;MLAATFVAGFALPASAQVANPAINSNALIQQNDLQALQSRIQRQQFQLQQQQYRDQDRVIVQQPPPVVPRVRPGCQTQIIGNTAVSTCR
;
A
#
# COMPACT_ATOMS: atom_id res chain seq x y z
N MET A 1 -29.05 52.69 61.48
CA MET A 1 -30.02 52.66 60.38
C MET A 1 -29.86 51.34 59.64
N LEU A 2 -30.92 50.53 59.53
CA LEU A 2 -30.94 49.30 58.74
C LEU A 2 -31.15 49.65 57.26
N ALA A 3 -30.31 49.15 56.37
CA ALA A 3 -30.54 49.19 54.92
C ALA A 3 -30.70 47.75 54.42
N ALA A 4 -31.92 47.38 54.05
CA ALA A 4 -32.25 46.08 53.48
C ALA A 4 -31.78 46.01 52.01
N THR A 5 -30.98 45.00 51.69
CA THR A 5 -30.56 44.69 50.32
C THR A 5 -31.61 43.77 49.66
N PHE A 6 -32.34 44.29 48.68
CA PHE A 6 -33.23 43.48 47.84
C PHE A 6 -32.42 42.84 46.71
N VAL A 7 -32.27 41.51 46.75
CA VAL A 7 -31.72 40.75 45.62
C VAL A 7 -32.86 40.44 44.67
N ALA A 8 -33.05 41.28 43.65
CA ALA A 8 -33.91 40.97 42.52
C ALA A 8 -33.23 39.89 41.68
N GLY A 9 -33.75 38.66 41.74
CA GLY A 9 -33.31 37.56 40.90
C GLY A 9 -33.62 37.85 39.43
N PHE A 10 -32.61 38.27 38.67
CA PHE A 10 -32.68 38.27 37.22
C PHE A 10 -32.53 36.83 36.73
N ALA A 11 -33.65 36.14 36.54
CA ALA A 11 -33.66 34.91 35.76
C ALA A 11 -33.38 35.27 34.30
N LEU A 12 -32.12 35.12 33.88
CA LEU A 12 -31.74 35.15 32.47
C LEU A 12 -32.49 34.02 31.75
N PRO A 13 -33.15 34.27 30.61
CA PRO A 13 -33.67 33.18 29.80
C PRO A 13 -32.45 32.40 29.28
N ALA A 14 -32.30 31.15 29.75
CA ALA A 14 -31.35 30.22 29.17
C ALA A 14 -31.86 29.85 27.78
N SER A 15 -31.35 30.51 26.74
CA SER A 15 -31.45 30.04 25.37
C SER A 15 -30.72 28.69 25.29
N ALA A 16 -31.49 27.61 25.26
CA ALA A 16 -30.96 26.29 24.94
C ALA A 16 -30.55 26.29 23.47
N GLN A 17 -29.25 26.50 23.19
CA GLN A 17 -28.71 26.17 21.87
C GLN A 17 -28.92 24.67 21.63
N VAL A 18 -29.86 24.34 20.75
CA VAL A 18 -29.97 23.01 20.15
C VAL A 18 -28.71 22.85 19.30
N ALA A 19 -27.66 22.30 19.92
CA ALA A 19 -26.46 21.88 19.22
C ALA A 19 -26.88 20.76 18.27
N ASN A 20 -27.19 21.12 17.02
CA ASN A 20 -27.63 20.17 16.01
C ASN A 20 -26.44 19.25 15.70
N PRO A 21 -26.45 17.98 16.16
CA PRO A 21 -25.29 17.10 16.04
C PRO A 21 -24.91 16.85 14.58
N ALA A 22 -25.89 17.00 13.66
CA ALA A 22 -25.72 16.90 12.21
C ALA A 22 -24.73 17.91 11.62
N ILE A 23 -24.62 19.13 12.17
CA ILE A 23 -23.72 20.17 11.63
C ILE A 23 -22.26 19.85 11.99
N ASN A 24 -22.02 19.42 13.23
CA ASN A 24 -20.68 19.01 13.68
C ASN A 24 -20.22 17.71 12.99
N SER A 25 -21.12 16.75 12.75
CA SER A 25 -20.77 15.52 12.03
C SER A 25 -20.43 15.77 10.57
N ASN A 26 -21.17 16.65 9.87
CA ASN A 26 -20.89 16.97 8.47
C ASN A 26 -19.56 17.72 8.31
N ALA A 27 -19.25 18.65 9.21
CA ALA A 27 -17.96 19.34 9.22
C ALA A 27 -16.79 18.39 9.50
N LEU A 28 -16.97 17.42 10.41
CA LEU A 28 -15.95 16.42 10.73
C LEU A 28 -15.70 15.44 9.56
N ILE A 29 -16.76 14.98 8.89
CA ILE A 29 -16.67 14.12 7.72
C ILE A 29 -15.95 14.84 6.57
N GLN A 30 -16.32 16.08 6.30
CA GLN A 30 -15.69 16.87 5.23
C GLN A 30 -14.20 17.11 5.49
N GLN A 31 -13.81 17.32 6.75
CA GLN A 31 -12.40 17.43 7.13
C GLN A 31 -11.65 16.10 6.96
N ASN A 32 -12.26 14.97 7.31
CA ASN A 32 -11.67 13.65 7.13
C ASN A 32 -11.48 13.31 5.64
N ASP A 33 -12.45 13.64 4.79
CA ASP A 33 -12.38 13.42 3.35
C ASP A 33 -11.24 14.21 2.71
N LEU A 34 -11.05 15.48 3.11
CA LEU A 34 -9.93 16.30 2.64
C LEU A 34 -8.58 15.71 3.04
N GLN A 35 -8.44 15.25 4.29
CA GLN A 35 -7.21 14.59 4.76
C GLN A 35 -6.96 13.25 4.05
N ALA A 36 -8.02 12.49 3.78
CA ALA A 36 -7.95 11.24 3.05
C ALA A 36 -7.52 11.46 1.59
N LEU A 37 -8.06 12.49 0.93
CA LEU A 37 -7.66 12.89 -0.42
C LEU A 37 -6.18 13.27 -0.48
N GLN A 38 -5.72 14.12 0.45
CA GLN A 38 -4.30 14.49 0.54
C GLN A 38 -3.41 13.25 0.72
N SER A 39 -3.81 12.33 1.60
CA SER A 39 -3.09 11.09 1.85
C SER A 39 -3.04 10.18 0.62
N ARG A 40 -4.11 10.13 -0.19
CA ARG A 40 -4.16 9.36 -1.44
C ARG A 40 -3.22 9.94 -2.49
N ILE A 41 -3.22 11.27 -2.66
CA ILE A 41 -2.34 11.95 -3.61
C ILE A 41 -0.87 11.70 -3.25
N GLN A 42 -0.51 11.85 -1.97
CA GLN A 42 0.86 11.62 -1.52
C GLN A 42 1.32 10.18 -1.77
N ARG A 43 0.46 9.18 -1.52
CA ARG A 43 0.78 7.78 -1.82
C ARG A 43 0.94 7.52 -3.31
N GLN A 44 0.08 8.10 -4.15
CA GLN A 44 0.18 7.95 -5.61
C GLN A 44 1.50 8.52 -6.13
N GLN A 45 1.89 9.70 -5.68
CA GLN A 45 3.17 10.31 -6.07
C GLN A 45 4.37 9.42 -5.67
N PHE A 46 4.37 8.91 -4.44
CA PHE A 46 5.44 8.04 -3.98
C PHE A 46 5.50 6.71 -4.74
N GLN A 47 4.34 6.13 -5.08
CA GLN A 47 4.28 4.90 -5.87
C GLN A 47 4.88 5.10 -7.26
N LEU A 48 4.52 6.19 -7.95
CA LEU A 48 5.07 6.51 -9.27
C LEU A 48 6.58 6.72 -9.20
N GLN A 49 7.05 7.45 -8.19
CA GLN A 49 8.47 7.70 -8.01
C GLN A 49 9.27 6.41 -7.79
N GLN A 50 8.76 5.48 -6.98
CA GLN A 50 9.40 4.17 -6.82
C GLN A 50 9.44 3.35 -8.10
N GLN A 51 8.37 3.38 -8.91
CA GLN A 51 8.36 2.68 -10.21
C GLN A 51 9.46 3.24 -11.12
N GLN A 52 9.57 4.56 -11.21
CA GLN A 52 10.62 5.20 -11.99
C GLN A 52 12.03 4.82 -11.50
N TYR A 53 12.26 4.74 -10.19
CA TYR A 53 13.55 4.26 -9.66
C TYR A 53 13.80 2.80 -10.01
N ARG A 54 12.80 1.92 -9.88
CA ARG A 54 12.94 0.50 -10.26
C ARG A 54 13.21 0.32 -11.73
N ASP A 55 12.61 1.12 -12.59
CA ASP A 55 12.81 1.05 -14.04
C ASP A 55 14.22 1.54 -14.43
N GLN A 56 14.75 2.54 -13.73
CA GLN A 56 16.14 2.98 -13.90
C GLN A 56 17.15 1.97 -13.33
N ASP A 57 16.88 1.40 -12.16
CA ASP A 57 17.77 0.43 -11.50
C ASP A 57 17.73 -0.96 -12.12
N ARG A 58 16.72 -1.26 -12.97
CA ARG A 58 16.74 -2.43 -13.84
C ARG A 58 17.82 -2.25 -14.90
N VAL A 59 19.07 -2.40 -14.47
CA VAL A 59 20.14 -2.85 -15.36
C VAL A 59 19.69 -4.22 -15.87
N ILE A 60 19.36 -4.31 -17.16
CA ILE A 60 19.19 -5.59 -17.84
C ILE A 60 20.59 -6.21 -17.89
N VAL A 61 21.07 -6.69 -16.75
CA VAL A 61 22.22 -7.58 -16.70
C VAL A 61 21.69 -8.86 -17.31
N GLN A 62 21.93 -9.05 -18.59
CA GLN A 62 21.78 -10.34 -19.22
C GLN A 62 22.74 -11.27 -18.49
N GLN A 63 22.24 -11.94 -17.44
CA GLN A 63 23.05 -12.89 -16.69
C GLN A 63 23.49 -13.96 -17.70
N PRO A 64 24.81 -14.18 -17.83
CA PRO A 64 25.29 -15.25 -18.68
C PRO A 64 24.58 -16.54 -18.25
N PRO A 65 24.10 -17.36 -19.21
CA PRO A 65 23.46 -18.62 -18.85
C PRO A 65 24.40 -19.41 -17.93
N PRO A 66 23.90 -19.94 -16.80
CA PRO A 66 24.74 -20.66 -15.87
C PRO A 66 25.40 -21.83 -16.59
N VAL A 67 26.73 -21.96 -16.41
CA VAL A 67 27.50 -23.09 -16.96
C VAL A 67 27.17 -24.32 -16.12
N VAL A 68 26.04 -24.94 -16.44
CA VAL A 68 25.63 -26.21 -15.83
C VAL A 68 26.35 -27.36 -16.54
N PRO A 69 26.89 -28.35 -15.80
CA PRO A 69 27.40 -29.57 -16.39
C PRO A 69 26.30 -30.25 -17.20
N ARG A 70 26.42 -30.25 -18.53
CA ARG A 70 25.55 -31.06 -19.37
C ARG A 70 26.02 -32.50 -19.29
N VAL A 71 25.21 -33.34 -18.67
CA VAL A 71 25.39 -34.79 -18.72
C VAL A 71 25.26 -35.18 -20.19
N ARG A 72 26.34 -35.68 -20.80
CA ARG A 72 26.27 -36.27 -22.14
C ARG A 72 25.30 -37.45 -22.05
N PRO A 73 24.35 -37.61 -22.98
CA PRO A 73 23.54 -38.82 -23.05
C PRO A 73 24.50 -40.02 -23.09
N GLY A 74 24.36 -40.91 -22.12
CA GLY A 74 25.17 -42.12 -22.04
C GLY A 74 24.97 -42.92 -23.32
N CYS A 75 26.05 -43.32 -23.97
CA CYS A 75 25.96 -44.20 -25.13
C CYS A 75 25.28 -45.50 -24.69
N GLN A 76 24.18 -45.85 -25.35
CA GLN A 76 23.53 -47.14 -25.12
C GLN A 76 24.24 -48.19 -25.96
N THR A 77 24.74 -49.23 -25.32
CA THR A 77 25.30 -50.39 -26.02
C THR A 77 24.15 -51.35 -26.32
N GLN A 78 23.86 -51.55 -27.60
CA GLN A 78 22.84 -52.49 -28.05
C GLN A 78 23.54 -53.73 -28.62
N ILE A 79 23.12 -54.91 -28.18
CA ILE A 79 23.63 -56.18 -28.71
C ILE A 79 22.72 -56.60 -29.87
N ILE A 80 23.28 -56.64 -31.08
CA ILE A 80 22.58 -57.05 -32.30
C ILE A 80 23.25 -58.34 -32.77
N GLY A 81 22.65 -59.49 -32.46
CA GLY A 81 23.26 -60.79 -32.71
C GLY A 81 24.50 -61.01 -31.83
N ASN A 82 25.67 -61.17 -32.46
CA ASN A 82 26.94 -61.47 -31.77
C ASN A 82 27.84 -60.22 -31.60
N THR A 83 27.38 -59.06 -32.06
CA THR A 83 28.15 -57.82 -32.04
C THR A 83 27.52 -56.81 -31.08
N ALA A 84 28.39 -56.14 -30.30
CA ALA A 84 28.01 -55.03 -29.44
C ALA A 84 28.20 -53.72 -30.21
N VAL A 85 27.11 -52.98 -30.43
CA VAL A 85 27.12 -51.69 -31.12
C VAL A 85 26.81 -50.60 -30.11
N SER A 86 27.71 -49.65 -29.92
CA SER A 86 27.48 -48.46 -29.10
C SER A 86 26.82 -47.36 -29.93
N THR A 87 25.59 -47.00 -29.58
CA THR A 87 24.90 -45.87 -30.20
C THR A 87 24.95 -44.68 -29.25
N CYS A 88 25.69 -43.66 -29.63
CA CYS A 88 25.67 -42.36 -28.97
C CYS A 88 24.80 -41.43 -29.84
N ARG A 89 23.74 -40.85 -29.27
CA ARG A 89 22.89 -39.85 -29.94
C ARG A 89 23.04 -38.50 -29.25
#